data_AF-C0R936-F1
#
_entry.id   AF-C0R936-F1
#
_cell.length_a   1.000
_cell.length_b   1.000
_cell.length_c   1.000
_cell.angle_alpha   90.00
_cell.angle_beta   90.00
_cell.angle_gamma   90.00
#
_symmetry.space_group_name_H-M   'P 1'
#
loop_
_entity.id
_entity.type
_entity.pdbx_description
1 polymer ?
#
loop_
_entity_poly.entity_id
_entity_poly.type
_entity_poly.pdbx_seq_one_letter_code
_entity_poly.pdbx_strand_id
1 'polypeptide(L)'
;MKYNIIVGIFVFLFLTACNPDFNTNQKDANHHSNKKRLKSNKKGLTPKTEITQNQEVTPNQEVNPNQRAKNKLLDDLRNLIEKANTDRKKYEKKSVEEPSNQYGMGVFKTLFWIDSPKESAADNTARSKNYRKLTYCALNDIDINKLKEISEIIILSKQHGGLLNAIRDFGSILDEMIFCLYPKKDTLDKLEISDLEKLKNSFEKLLSIKTIFSEDINQILLDYQNNENLIKTDTTKLKSHVTTLLNQILEKIKEARELRSEILFLLIKNLEDIY
;
A
#
# COMPACT_ATOMS: atom_id res chain seq x y z
N MET A 1 -46.86 1.97 10.04
CA MET A 1 -46.18 2.38 11.29
C MET A 1 -44.89 3.07 10.92
N LYS A 2 -44.61 4.19 11.59
CA LYS A 2 -43.65 5.23 11.20
C LYS A 2 -42.21 4.74 11.39
N TYR A 3 -41.40 4.84 10.34
CA TYR A 3 -39.95 4.67 10.42
C TYR A 3 -39.34 5.97 10.94
N ASN A 4 -38.79 5.94 12.15
CA ASN A 4 -37.97 7.04 12.65
C ASN A 4 -36.56 6.88 12.07
N ILE A 5 -36.25 7.66 11.04
CA ILE A 5 -34.89 7.80 10.51
C ILE A 5 -34.15 8.72 11.47
N ILE A 6 -33.25 8.17 12.29
CA ILE A 6 -32.26 8.97 13.01
C ILE A 6 -31.11 9.21 12.03
N VAL A 7 -31.12 10.40 11.41
CA VAL A 7 -29.98 10.90 10.63
C VAL A 7 -28.88 11.28 11.62
N GLY A 8 -27.92 10.39 11.81
CA GLY A 8 -26.68 10.70 12.52
C GLY A 8 -25.81 11.59 11.65
N ILE A 9 -25.80 12.89 11.93
CA ILE A 9 -24.86 13.85 11.33
C ILE A 9 -23.48 13.56 11.92
N PHE A 10 -22.60 12.90 11.15
CA PHE A 10 -21.17 12.85 11.45
C PHE A 10 -20.50 14.11 10.89
N VAL A 11 -20.28 15.11 11.75
CA VAL A 11 -19.45 16.27 11.44
C VAL A 11 -17.98 15.85 11.53
N PHE A 12 -17.32 15.68 10.38
CA PHE A 12 -15.87 15.64 10.33
C PHE A 12 -15.34 17.08 10.45
N LEU A 13 -14.96 17.48 11.67
CA LEU A 13 -14.13 18.66 11.88
C LEU A 13 -12.70 18.31 11.47
N PHE A 14 -12.34 18.56 10.21
CA PHE A 14 -10.96 18.69 9.81
C PHE A 14 -10.41 19.99 10.42
N LEU A 15 -9.73 19.88 11.56
CA LEU A 15 -8.88 20.96 12.04
C LEU A 15 -7.67 21.06 11.10
N THR A 16 -7.74 22.04 10.22
CA THR A 16 -6.62 22.62 9.48
C THR A 16 -5.51 23.00 10.45
N ALA A 17 -4.39 22.27 10.42
CA ALA A 17 -3.16 22.74 11.04
C ALA A 17 -2.62 23.90 10.20
N CYS A 18 -2.61 25.09 10.80
CA CYS A 18 -2.02 26.29 10.26
C CYS A 18 -0.51 26.12 10.01
N ASN A 19 -0.05 26.64 8.88
CA ASN A 19 1.37 26.92 8.59
C ASN A 19 1.98 27.80 9.71
N PRO A 20 3.20 27.49 10.19
CA PRO A 20 4.00 28.50 10.86
C PRO A 20 4.70 29.39 9.83
N ASP A 21 4.32 30.65 9.90
CA ASP A 21 4.87 31.84 9.25
C ASP A 21 6.38 31.97 9.53
N PHE A 22 7.21 32.12 8.49
CA PHE A 22 8.65 32.39 8.64
C PHE A 22 8.86 33.90 8.83
N ASN A 23 9.11 34.27 10.09
CA ASN A 23 9.44 35.63 10.49
C ASN A 23 10.86 36.01 10.01
N THR A 24 10.97 36.91 9.04
CA THR A 24 12.18 37.67 8.72
C THR A 24 12.30 38.86 9.69
N ASN A 25 13.40 38.96 10.45
CA ASN A 25 14.17 40.20 10.73
C ASN A 25 14.99 40.12 12.04
N GLN A 26 16.32 40.17 11.94
CA GLN A 26 17.23 40.81 12.91
C GLN A 26 18.56 41.09 12.18
N LYS A 27 18.77 42.28 11.63
CA LYS A 27 19.41 43.48 12.24
C LYS A 27 20.81 43.26 12.81
N ASP A 28 21.78 43.74 12.03
CA ASP A 28 22.87 44.66 12.39
C ASP A 28 23.52 44.52 13.78
N ALA A 29 24.81 44.17 13.75
CA ALA A 29 25.78 44.61 14.74
C ALA A 29 27.07 45.04 14.02
N ASN A 30 27.21 46.34 13.79
CA ASN A 30 28.50 46.99 13.55
C ASN A 30 29.21 47.17 14.89
N HIS A 31 30.47 46.76 14.99
CA HIS A 31 31.45 47.51 15.79
C HIS A 31 32.89 47.36 15.26
N HIS A 32 33.54 48.51 15.26
CA HIS A 32 34.81 48.90 14.67
C HIS A 32 36.10 48.29 15.28
N SER A 33 37.17 48.37 14.47
CA SER A 33 38.60 48.65 14.75
C SER A 33 39.54 47.52 14.27
N ASN A 34 40.74 47.72 13.72
CA ASN A 34 41.62 48.88 13.64
C ASN A 34 42.67 48.70 12.49
N LYS A 35 42.98 49.84 11.84
CA LYS A 35 44.17 50.24 11.06
C LYS A 35 45.43 49.35 11.07
N LYS A 36 45.98 49.00 9.88
CA LYS A 36 47.40 49.23 9.48
C LYS A 36 47.64 48.99 7.98
N ARG A 37 48.69 49.63 7.45
CA ARG A 37 48.91 50.10 6.07
C ARG A 37 50.25 49.58 5.55
N LEU A 38 50.35 49.08 4.31
CA LEU A 38 51.59 49.02 3.47
C LEU A 38 51.18 48.57 2.04
N LYS A 39 51.09 49.45 1.02
CA LYS A 39 52.11 49.82 -0.01
C LYS A 39 52.79 48.60 -0.69
N SER A 40 53.07 48.49 -1.99
CA SER A 40 52.73 49.12 -3.27
C SER A 40 53.58 48.43 -4.36
N ASN A 41 53.17 48.55 -5.64
CA ASN A 41 53.94 48.43 -6.91
C ASN A 41 53.60 47.17 -7.74
N LYS A 42 52.92 47.29 -8.88
CA LYS A 42 53.27 47.86 -10.22
C LYS A 42 54.06 46.89 -11.13
N LYS A 43 53.32 46.38 -12.13
CA LYS A 43 53.50 46.61 -13.59
C LYS A 43 54.24 45.55 -14.44
N GLY A 44 53.52 45.12 -15.49
CA GLY A 44 54.01 44.67 -16.80
C GLY A 44 54.04 43.16 -16.99
N LEU A 45 53.70 42.55 -18.12
CA LEU A 45 53.30 42.97 -19.47
C LEU A 45 52.66 41.72 -20.13
N THR A 46 51.62 41.88 -20.95
CA THR A 46 51.13 40.86 -21.91
C THR A 46 51.99 40.90 -23.19
N PRO A 47 52.07 39.83 -24.02
CA PRO A 47 51.07 39.65 -25.09
C PRO A 47 50.72 38.19 -25.52
N LYS A 48 49.52 38.11 -26.13
CA LYS A 48 48.83 37.11 -26.97
C LYS A 48 49.59 35.91 -27.57
N THR A 49 48.92 34.75 -27.60
CA THR A 49 48.92 33.81 -28.73
C THR A 49 47.54 33.13 -28.86
N GLU A 50 47.19 32.77 -30.09
CA GLU A 50 45.89 32.50 -30.67
C GLU A 50 45.17 31.21 -30.27
N ILE A 51 43.87 31.25 -30.59
CA ILE A 51 42.77 30.29 -30.46
C ILE A 51 43.05 28.96 -31.16
N THR A 52 42.65 27.83 -30.55
CA THR A 52 42.07 26.68 -31.28
C THR A 52 41.09 25.90 -30.38
N GLN A 53 39.80 26.09 -30.68
CA GLN A 53 38.68 25.14 -30.76
C GLN A 53 38.40 24.10 -29.65
N ASN A 54 37.16 24.25 -29.15
CA ASN A 54 36.18 23.18 -28.91
C ASN A 54 36.43 22.22 -27.75
N GLN A 55 36.21 22.71 -26.54
CA GLN A 55 35.42 21.95 -25.58
C GLN A 55 33.99 22.48 -25.63
N GLU A 56 33.15 21.85 -26.45
CA GLU A 56 31.72 21.78 -26.17
C GLU A 56 31.57 21.13 -24.80
N VAL A 57 31.56 21.96 -23.76
CA VAL A 57 30.83 21.62 -22.55
C VAL A 57 29.38 21.56 -23.00
N THR A 58 28.88 20.34 -23.24
CA THR A 58 27.45 20.08 -23.40
C THR A 58 26.74 20.91 -22.35
N PRO A 59 25.89 21.89 -22.73
CA PRO A 59 25.06 22.55 -21.75
C PRO A 59 24.25 21.43 -21.10
N ASN A 60 24.31 21.33 -19.78
CA ASN A 60 23.37 20.54 -19.00
C ASN A 60 22.00 20.73 -19.65
N GLN A 61 21.46 19.69 -20.28
CA GLN A 61 20.10 19.72 -20.77
C GLN A 61 19.27 19.99 -19.51
N GLU A 62 18.77 21.23 -19.38
CA GLU A 62 17.76 21.55 -18.40
C GLU A 62 16.59 20.63 -18.72
N VAL A 63 16.53 19.52 -17.96
CA VAL A 63 15.44 18.56 -18.07
C VAL A 63 14.17 19.37 -17.85
N ASN A 64 13.35 19.44 -18.89
CA ASN A 64 12.05 20.12 -18.86
C ASN A 64 11.35 19.78 -17.54
N PRO A 65 10.83 20.77 -16.78
CA PRO A 65 10.13 20.52 -15.51
C PRO A 65 9.11 19.38 -15.57
N ASN A 66 8.40 19.21 -16.69
CA ASN A 66 7.45 18.12 -16.90
C ASN A 66 8.12 16.74 -17.01
N GLN A 67 9.28 16.66 -17.68
CA GLN A 67 10.07 15.44 -17.75
C GLN A 67 10.64 15.07 -16.37
N ARG A 68 11.05 16.07 -15.58
CA ARG A 68 11.52 15.86 -14.20
C ARG A 68 10.41 15.32 -13.30
N ALA A 69 9.21 15.88 -13.41
CA ALA A 69 8.04 15.41 -12.68
C ALA A 69 7.66 13.97 -13.07
N LYS A 70 7.64 13.67 -14.37
CA LYS A 70 7.39 12.31 -14.88
C LYS A 70 8.40 11.29 -14.35
N ASN A 71 9.69 11.62 -14.37
CA ASN A 71 10.74 10.73 -13.87
C ASN A 71 10.57 10.44 -12.37
N LYS A 72 10.30 11.47 -11.55
CA LYS A 72 10.03 11.27 -10.13
C LYS A 72 8.82 10.35 -9.90
N LEU A 73 7.75 10.56 -10.66
CA LEU A 73 6.54 9.75 -10.58
C LEU A 73 6.79 8.27 -10.93
N LEU A 74 7.60 8.03 -11.96
CA LEU A 74 8.03 6.68 -12.36
C LEU A 74 8.86 6.02 -11.27
N ASP A 75 9.81 6.74 -10.69
CA ASP A 75 10.68 6.21 -9.62
C ASP A 75 9.86 5.87 -8.37
N ASP A 76 8.95 6.76 -7.95
CA ASP A 76 8.03 6.52 -6.83
C ASP A 76 7.17 5.27 -7.09
N LEU A 77 6.59 5.14 -8.28
CA LEU A 77 5.75 4.00 -8.65
C LEU A 77 6.54 2.69 -8.73
N ARG A 78 7.75 2.69 -9.30
CA ARG A 78 8.65 1.53 -9.34
C ARG A 78 9.02 1.08 -7.93
N ASN A 79 9.33 2.01 -7.03
CA ASN A 79 9.64 1.71 -5.64
C ASN A 79 8.44 1.07 -4.92
N LEU A 80 7.22 1.57 -5.15
CA LEU A 80 6.00 0.97 -4.61
C LEU A 80 5.79 -0.46 -5.13
N ILE A 81 5.96 -0.67 -6.44
CA ILE A 81 5.81 -1.99 -7.08
C ILE A 81 6.86 -2.98 -6.55
N GLU A 82 8.11 -2.56 -6.39
CA GLU A 82 9.19 -3.40 -5.84
C GLU A 82 8.92 -3.77 -4.38
N LYS A 83 8.47 -2.81 -3.56
CA LYS A 83 8.09 -3.07 -2.17
C LYS A 83 6.93 -4.07 -2.10
N ALA A 84 5.89 -3.88 -2.92
CA ALA A 84 4.75 -4.79 -2.98
C ALA A 84 5.14 -6.19 -3.48
N ASN A 85 6.06 -6.30 -4.44
CA ASN A 85 6.57 -7.59 -4.90
C ASN A 85 7.45 -8.29 -3.84
N THR A 86 8.17 -7.53 -3.03
CA THR A 86 8.87 -8.08 -1.86
C THR A 86 7.89 -8.67 -0.85
N ASP A 87 6.77 -7.98 -0.60
CA ASP A 87 5.67 -8.50 0.21
C ASP A 87 5.07 -9.79 -0.41
N ARG A 88 4.94 -9.82 -1.74
CA ARG A 88 4.52 -11.01 -2.49
C ARG A 88 5.38 -12.24 -2.26
N LYS A 89 6.69 -12.09 -2.40
CA LYS A 89 7.64 -13.18 -2.13
C LYS A 89 7.50 -13.73 -0.72
N LYS A 90 7.15 -12.89 0.27
CA LYS A 90 6.92 -13.31 1.67
C LYS A 90 5.72 -14.26 1.80
N TYR A 91 4.55 -13.93 1.24
CA TYR A 91 3.39 -14.83 1.34
C TYR A 91 3.50 -16.04 0.41
N GLU A 92 4.18 -15.93 -0.74
CA GLU A 92 4.50 -17.09 -1.59
C GLU A 92 5.38 -18.08 -0.82
N LYS A 93 6.42 -17.58 -0.13
CA LYS A 93 7.25 -18.40 0.75
C LYS A 93 6.45 -19.06 1.87
N LYS A 94 5.55 -18.33 2.56
CA LYS A 94 4.63 -18.90 3.56
C LYS A 94 3.77 -20.04 2.98
N SER A 95 3.30 -19.88 1.74
CA SER A 95 2.50 -20.92 1.09
C SER A 95 3.31 -22.15 0.70
N VAL A 96 4.60 -22.01 0.38
CA VAL A 96 5.50 -23.11 0.02
C VAL A 96 5.98 -23.85 1.27
N GLU A 97 6.34 -23.11 2.32
CA GLU A 97 6.84 -23.62 3.60
C GLU A 97 5.71 -23.84 4.63
N GLU A 98 4.48 -24.04 4.16
CA GLU A 98 3.31 -24.21 5.01
C GLU A 98 3.44 -25.51 5.83
N PRO A 99 3.39 -25.45 7.18
CA PRO A 99 3.44 -26.63 8.02
C PRO A 99 2.14 -27.44 7.89
N SER A 100 2.17 -28.71 8.31
CA SER A 100 1.01 -29.61 8.24
C SER A 100 -0.24 -29.10 8.98
N ASN A 101 -0.05 -28.24 9.99
CA ASN A 101 -1.13 -27.59 10.73
C ASN A 101 -1.58 -26.25 10.13
N GLN A 102 -1.01 -25.82 9.00
CA GLN A 102 -1.37 -24.59 8.27
C GLN A 102 -1.30 -23.35 9.17
N TYR A 103 -0.23 -23.24 9.96
CA TYR A 103 -0.03 -22.19 10.96
C TYR A 103 -1.13 -22.12 12.04
N GLY A 104 -1.83 -23.24 12.27
CA GLY A 104 -2.94 -23.32 13.20
C GLY A 104 -4.27 -22.80 12.63
N MET A 105 -4.35 -22.52 11.33
CA MET A 105 -5.57 -22.05 10.65
C MET A 105 -6.60 -23.17 10.45
N GLY A 106 -7.10 -23.72 11.56
CA GLY A 106 -8.13 -24.77 11.57
C GLY A 106 -9.41 -24.38 10.82
N VAL A 107 -9.65 -23.08 10.62
CA VAL A 107 -10.78 -22.54 9.84
C VAL A 107 -10.79 -23.01 8.39
N PHE A 108 -9.64 -23.36 7.79
CA PHE A 108 -9.61 -23.90 6.43
C PHE A 108 -10.35 -25.24 6.31
N LYS A 109 -10.41 -26.02 7.39
CA LYS A 109 -11.11 -27.32 7.45
C LYS A 109 -12.63 -27.18 7.51
N THR A 110 -13.14 -25.96 7.74
CA THR A 110 -14.59 -25.71 7.84
C THR A 110 -15.18 -25.16 6.54
N LEU A 111 -14.35 -24.95 5.51
CA LEU A 111 -14.76 -24.36 4.23
C LEU A 111 -14.65 -25.39 3.12
N PHE A 112 -15.79 -25.87 2.65
CA PHE A 112 -15.89 -26.86 1.58
C PHE A 112 -16.23 -26.20 0.25
N TRP A 113 -15.74 -26.78 -0.84
CA TRP A 113 -16.09 -26.33 -2.18
C TRP A 113 -17.53 -26.72 -2.51
N ILE A 114 -18.27 -25.80 -3.12
CA ILE A 114 -19.69 -26.00 -3.48
C ILE A 114 -19.85 -27.20 -4.44
N ASP A 115 -18.92 -27.36 -5.37
CA ASP A 115 -18.89 -28.41 -6.38
C ASP A 115 -18.18 -29.70 -5.91
N SER A 116 -17.55 -29.69 -4.73
CA SER A 116 -16.89 -30.84 -4.13
C SER A 116 -17.00 -30.76 -2.60
N PRO A 117 -18.13 -31.17 -2.02
CA PRO A 117 -18.41 -30.98 -0.59
C PRO A 117 -17.51 -31.85 0.33
N LYS A 118 -16.68 -32.72 -0.23
CA LYS A 118 -15.67 -33.51 0.50
C LYS A 118 -14.28 -32.86 0.47
N GLU A 119 -14.08 -31.86 -0.38
CA GLU A 119 -12.83 -31.13 -0.48
C GLU A 119 -12.99 -29.78 0.23
N SER A 120 -12.07 -29.50 1.14
CA SER A 120 -11.99 -28.28 1.92
C SER A 120 -10.84 -27.37 1.45
N ALA A 121 -10.85 -26.12 1.88
CA ALA A 121 -9.74 -25.19 1.69
C ALA A 121 -8.43 -25.68 2.36
N ALA A 122 -8.51 -26.62 3.30
CA ALA A 122 -7.34 -27.23 3.93
C ALA A 122 -6.67 -28.31 3.07
N ASP A 123 -7.35 -28.87 2.06
CA ASP A 123 -6.83 -30.00 1.31
C ASP A 123 -5.66 -29.66 0.39
N ASN A 124 -4.97 -30.70 -0.09
CA ASN A 124 -3.76 -30.62 -0.89
C ASN A 124 -4.04 -30.50 -2.41
N THR A 125 -5.12 -29.82 -2.79
CA THR A 125 -5.45 -29.55 -4.20
C THR A 125 -4.89 -28.20 -4.65
N ALA A 126 -4.73 -28.00 -5.96
CA ALA A 126 -4.22 -26.74 -6.50
C ALA A 126 -5.10 -25.54 -6.08
N ARG A 127 -6.42 -25.69 -6.13
CA ARG A 127 -7.35 -24.63 -5.73
C ARG A 127 -7.35 -24.35 -4.23
N SER A 128 -7.23 -25.37 -3.38
CA SER A 128 -7.14 -25.20 -1.92
C SER A 128 -5.82 -24.55 -1.51
N LYS A 129 -4.70 -24.95 -2.13
CA LYS A 129 -3.41 -24.25 -1.97
C LYS A 129 -3.50 -22.79 -2.38
N ASN A 130 -4.10 -22.51 -3.54
CA ASN A 130 -4.26 -21.14 -4.02
C ASN A 130 -5.17 -20.32 -3.09
N TYR A 131 -6.26 -20.90 -2.59
CA TYR A 131 -7.12 -20.26 -1.60
C TYR A 131 -6.30 -19.82 -0.38
N ARG A 132 -5.51 -20.73 0.22
CA ARG A 132 -4.67 -20.42 1.37
C ARG A 132 -3.58 -19.40 1.06
N LYS A 133 -2.91 -19.51 -0.10
CA LYS A 133 -1.94 -18.51 -0.58
C LYS A 133 -2.54 -17.11 -0.57
N LEU A 134 -3.75 -16.96 -1.14
CA LEU A 134 -4.44 -15.68 -1.21
C LEU A 134 -4.92 -15.20 0.17
N THR A 135 -5.33 -16.10 1.06
CA THR A 135 -5.57 -15.74 2.47
C THR A 135 -4.29 -15.21 3.13
N TYR A 136 -3.14 -15.86 2.94
CA TYR A 136 -1.85 -15.39 3.48
C TYR A 136 -1.38 -14.07 2.88
N CYS A 137 -1.76 -13.77 1.63
CA CYS A 137 -1.52 -12.46 1.02
C CYS A 137 -2.21 -11.34 1.81
N ALA A 138 -3.51 -11.48 2.10
CA ALA A 138 -4.24 -10.48 2.88
C ALA A 138 -3.76 -10.38 4.35
N LEU A 139 -3.35 -11.51 4.95
CA LEU A 139 -2.89 -11.58 6.34
C LEU A 139 -1.37 -11.42 6.49
N ASN A 140 -0.66 -10.90 5.48
CA ASN A 140 0.79 -10.99 5.45
C ASN A 140 1.50 -10.15 6.52
N ASP A 141 0.83 -9.10 7.00
CA ASP A 141 1.31 -8.19 8.04
C ASP A 141 0.96 -8.66 9.46
N ILE A 142 0.17 -9.73 9.58
CA ILE A 142 -0.18 -10.35 10.85
C ILE A 142 0.97 -11.28 11.30
N ASP A 143 1.29 -11.24 12.59
CA ASP A 143 2.22 -12.21 13.19
C ASP A 143 1.70 -13.64 12.96
N ILE A 144 2.56 -14.47 12.38
CA ILE A 144 2.24 -15.85 12.05
C ILE A 144 1.81 -16.67 13.27
N ASN A 145 2.32 -16.33 14.46
CA ASN A 145 1.98 -16.99 15.72
C ASN A 145 0.56 -16.65 16.19
N LYS A 146 -0.04 -15.58 15.66
CA LYS A 146 -1.40 -15.13 15.98
C LYS A 146 -2.47 -15.71 15.06
N LEU A 147 -2.09 -16.32 13.94
CA LEU A 147 -3.02 -16.90 12.97
C LEU A 147 -3.93 -17.98 13.59
N LYS A 148 -3.39 -18.81 14.49
CA LYS A 148 -4.18 -19.80 15.24
C LYS A 148 -5.31 -19.14 16.05
N GLU A 149 -4.99 -18.09 16.81
CA GLU A 149 -5.94 -17.38 17.66
C GLU A 149 -7.02 -16.68 16.82
N ILE A 150 -6.62 -16.03 15.72
CA ILE A 150 -7.55 -15.45 14.74
C ILE A 150 -8.49 -16.53 14.18
N SER A 151 -7.94 -17.68 13.78
CA SER A 151 -8.74 -18.80 13.28
C SER A 151 -9.77 -19.27 14.30
N GLU A 152 -9.40 -19.41 15.57
CA GLU A 152 -10.30 -19.83 16.65
C GLU A 152 -11.42 -18.82 16.88
N ILE A 153 -11.10 -17.52 16.93
CA ILE A 153 -12.09 -16.44 17.07
C ILE A 153 -13.10 -16.47 15.92
N ILE A 154 -12.62 -16.60 14.68
CA ILE A 154 -13.45 -16.65 13.49
C ILE A 154 -14.40 -17.86 13.52
N ILE A 155 -13.93 -19.03 13.95
CA ILE A 155 -14.77 -20.22 14.12
C ILE A 155 -15.84 -19.98 15.18
N LEU A 156 -15.45 -19.48 16.37
CA LEU A 156 -16.36 -19.24 17.50
C LEU A 156 -17.47 -18.23 17.17
N SER A 157 -17.16 -17.22 16.34
CA SER A 157 -18.14 -16.24 15.87
C SER A 157 -19.23 -16.82 14.95
N LYS A 158 -19.03 -18.03 14.42
CA LYS A 158 -19.86 -18.64 13.37
C LYS A 158 -19.96 -17.79 12.10
N GLN A 159 -18.97 -16.94 11.82
CA GLN A 159 -18.87 -16.13 10.59
C GLN A 159 -17.72 -16.60 9.66
N HIS A 160 -17.14 -17.77 9.93
CA HIS A 160 -15.97 -18.29 9.22
C HIS A 160 -16.08 -18.31 7.69
N GLY A 161 -17.24 -18.70 7.14
CA GLY A 161 -17.49 -18.67 5.71
C GLY A 161 -17.37 -17.27 5.11
N GLY A 162 -18.14 -16.32 5.62
CA GLY A 162 -18.17 -14.95 5.10
C GLY A 162 -16.85 -14.24 5.25
N LEU A 163 -16.25 -14.29 6.44
CA LEU A 163 -15.04 -13.56 6.75
C LEU A 163 -13.81 -14.11 6.02
N LEU A 164 -13.61 -15.43 5.98
CA LEU A 164 -12.43 -15.97 5.30
C LEU A 164 -12.50 -15.82 3.78
N ASN A 165 -13.70 -15.92 3.19
CA ASN A 165 -13.89 -15.61 1.78
C ASN A 165 -13.59 -14.15 1.47
N ALA A 166 -14.02 -13.21 2.32
CA ALA A 166 -13.70 -11.80 2.16
C ALA A 166 -12.18 -11.55 2.26
N ILE A 167 -11.51 -12.13 3.26
CA ILE A 167 -10.04 -12.07 3.40
C ILE A 167 -9.35 -12.60 2.15
N ARG A 168 -9.75 -13.77 1.66
CA ARG A 168 -9.18 -14.37 0.45
C ARG A 168 -9.41 -13.49 -0.77
N ASP A 169 -10.63 -12.98 -0.95
CA ASP A 169 -11.00 -12.14 -2.08
C ASP A 169 -10.17 -10.86 -2.13
N PHE A 170 -9.92 -10.23 -0.97
CA PHE A 170 -9.02 -9.08 -0.90
C PHE A 170 -7.57 -9.45 -1.28
N GLY A 171 -7.07 -10.57 -0.76
CA GLY A 171 -5.75 -11.10 -1.13
C GLY A 171 -5.63 -11.40 -2.63
N SER A 172 -6.70 -11.89 -3.26
CA SER A 172 -6.75 -12.09 -4.72
C SER A 172 -6.55 -10.79 -5.49
N ILE A 173 -7.18 -9.70 -5.06
CA ILE A 173 -7.05 -8.38 -5.71
C ILE A 173 -5.60 -7.89 -5.60
N LEU A 174 -4.99 -8.02 -4.42
CA LEU A 174 -3.60 -7.61 -4.19
C LEU A 174 -2.61 -8.44 -5.02
N ASP A 175 -2.71 -9.77 -4.96
CA ASP A 175 -1.85 -10.70 -5.73
C ASP A 175 -1.93 -10.39 -7.23
N GLU A 176 -3.12 -10.18 -7.77
CA GLU A 176 -3.33 -9.85 -9.17
C GLU A 176 -2.71 -8.51 -9.56
N MET A 177 -2.91 -7.44 -8.77
CA MET A 177 -2.34 -6.13 -9.11
C MET A 177 -0.82 -6.14 -9.07
N ILE A 178 -0.21 -6.80 -8.09
CA ILE A 178 1.24 -6.97 -8.03
C ILE A 178 1.73 -7.81 -9.21
N PHE A 179 1.04 -8.92 -9.52
CA PHE A 179 1.36 -9.79 -10.65
C PHE A 179 1.33 -9.05 -11.99
N CYS A 180 0.33 -8.19 -12.20
CA CYS A 180 0.19 -7.43 -13.44
C CYS A 180 1.24 -6.31 -13.55
N LEU A 181 1.50 -5.58 -12.46
CA LEU A 181 2.38 -4.41 -12.47
C LEU A 181 3.87 -4.76 -12.49
N TYR A 182 4.27 -5.78 -11.72
CA TYR A 182 5.69 -6.09 -11.53
C TYR A 182 6.47 -6.33 -12.83
N PRO A 183 5.97 -7.13 -13.80
CA PRO A 183 6.66 -7.34 -15.08
C PRO A 183 6.73 -6.09 -15.96
N LYS A 184 5.87 -5.09 -15.71
CA LYS A 184 5.72 -3.88 -16.54
C LYS A 184 6.38 -2.64 -15.96
N LYS A 185 6.94 -2.72 -14.74
CA LYS A 185 7.50 -1.58 -14.00
C LYS A 185 8.53 -0.77 -14.79
N ASP A 186 9.28 -1.42 -15.68
CA ASP A 186 10.33 -0.79 -16.48
C ASP A 186 9.80 -0.12 -17.75
N THR A 187 8.58 -0.47 -18.18
CA THR A 187 7.92 0.05 -19.41
C THR A 187 6.82 1.08 -19.12
N LEU A 188 6.65 1.47 -17.86
CA LEU A 188 5.61 2.45 -17.45
C LEU A 188 5.89 3.85 -18.00
N ASP A 189 7.11 4.15 -18.45
CA ASP A 189 7.49 5.41 -19.07
C ASP A 189 6.70 5.70 -20.36
N LYS A 190 6.12 4.67 -20.99
CA LYS A 190 5.22 4.80 -22.15
C LYS A 190 3.89 5.48 -21.82
N LEU A 191 3.47 5.47 -20.56
CA LEU A 191 2.22 6.08 -20.13
C LEU A 191 2.30 7.62 -20.17
N GLU A 192 1.17 8.25 -20.46
CA GLU A 192 1.00 9.69 -20.26
C GLU A 192 1.17 10.05 -18.77
N ILE A 193 1.62 11.27 -18.48
CA ILE A 193 1.85 11.72 -17.09
C ILE A 193 0.57 11.61 -16.26
N SER A 194 -0.57 12.00 -16.82
CA SER A 194 -1.89 11.91 -16.17
C SER A 194 -2.29 10.47 -15.84
N ASP A 195 -2.01 9.52 -16.74
CA ASP A 195 -2.29 8.10 -16.53
C ASP A 195 -1.33 7.50 -15.49
N LEU A 196 -0.06 7.92 -15.46
CA LEU A 196 0.90 7.56 -14.40
C LEU A 196 0.46 8.05 -13.01
N GLU A 197 -0.05 9.28 -12.93
CA GLU A 197 -0.51 9.87 -11.67
C GLU A 197 -1.71 9.08 -11.13
N LYS A 198 -2.68 8.79 -11.99
CA LYS A 198 -3.83 7.93 -11.64
C LYS A 198 -3.37 6.55 -11.21
N LEU A 199 -2.49 5.91 -11.99
CA LEU A 199 -1.98 4.57 -11.67
C LEU A 199 -1.30 4.54 -10.29
N LYS A 200 -0.44 5.52 -10.01
CA LYS A 200 0.22 5.65 -8.70
C LYS A 200 -0.80 5.84 -7.59
N ASN A 201 -1.71 6.80 -7.73
CA ASN A 201 -2.70 7.10 -6.70
C ASN A 201 -3.60 5.89 -6.40
N SER A 202 -4.05 5.18 -7.43
CA SER A 202 -4.92 4.01 -7.26
C SER A 202 -4.17 2.85 -6.61
N PHE A 203 -2.89 2.64 -6.97
CA PHE A 203 -2.07 1.61 -6.35
C PHE A 203 -1.71 1.94 -4.89
N GLU A 204 -1.34 3.19 -4.57
CA GLU A 204 -1.12 3.64 -3.20
C GLU A 204 -2.37 3.48 -2.33
N LYS A 205 -3.54 3.81 -2.88
CA LYS A 205 -4.80 3.66 -2.18
C LYS A 205 -5.13 2.19 -1.92
N LEU A 206 -4.86 1.30 -2.89
CA LEU A 206 -5.02 -0.15 -2.71
C LEU A 206 -4.11 -0.68 -1.59
N LEU A 207 -2.84 -0.25 -1.55
CA LEU A 207 -1.91 -0.61 -0.48
C LEU A 207 -2.34 -0.03 0.87
N SER A 208 -2.94 1.16 0.90
CA SER A 208 -3.47 1.77 2.12
C SER A 208 -4.66 0.97 2.68
N ILE A 209 -5.52 0.43 1.81
CA ILE A 209 -6.59 -0.48 2.22
C ILE A 209 -6.00 -1.75 2.87
N LYS A 210 -4.87 -2.27 2.38
CA LYS A 210 -4.19 -3.43 3.00
C LYS A 210 -3.74 -3.13 4.44
N THR A 211 -3.23 -1.93 4.69
CA THR A 211 -2.85 -1.49 6.04
C THR A 211 -4.06 -1.46 6.96
N ILE A 212 -5.14 -0.78 6.56
CA ILE A 212 -6.39 -0.69 7.33
C ILE A 212 -6.94 -2.09 7.62
N PHE A 213 -6.97 -2.96 6.60
CA PHE A 213 -7.44 -4.33 6.74
C PHE A 213 -6.65 -5.10 7.81
N SER A 214 -5.33 -4.92 7.85
CA SER A 214 -4.46 -5.59 8.83
C SER A 214 -4.66 -5.04 10.24
N GLU A 215 -4.87 -3.74 10.37
CA GLU A 215 -5.23 -3.08 11.63
C GLU A 215 -6.56 -3.61 12.18
N ASP A 216 -7.60 -3.67 11.34
CA ASP A 216 -8.92 -4.16 11.71
C ASP A 216 -8.89 -5.62 12.19
N ILE A 217 -8.14 -6.50 11.51
CA ILE A 217 -7.97 -7.90 11.92
C ILE A 217 -7.21 -8.02 13.25
N ASN A 218 -6.15 -7.22 13.44
CA ASN A 218 -5.42 -7.16 14.71
C ASN A 218 -6.30 -6.61 15.84
N GLN A 219 -7.22 -5.70 15.55
CA GLN A 219 -8.10 -5.13 16.55
C GLN A 219 -9.05 -6.19 17.14
N ILE A 220 -9.59 -7.12 16.33
CA ILE A 220 -10.39 -8.24 16.87
C ILE A 220 -9.58 -9.04 17.89
N LEU A 221 -8.31 -9.32 17.57
CA LEU A 221 -7.44 -10.10 18.44
C LEU A 221 -7.31 -9.41 19.81
N LEU A 222 -7.05 -8.10 19.81
CA LEU A 222 -6.93 -7.30 21.03
C LEU A 222 -8.25 -7.24 21.80
N ASP A 223 -9.35 -6.94 21.12
CA ASP A 223 -10.69 -6.86 21.72
C ASP A 223 -11.08 -8.20 22.36
N TYR A 224 -10.76 -9.32 21.70
CA TYR A 224 -11.06 -10.64 22.21
C TYR A 224 -10.22 -10.99 23.43
N GLN A 225 -8.92 -10.67 23.41
CA GLN A 225 -8.02 -10.92 24.54
C GLN A 225 -8.43 -10.16 25.79
N ASN A 226 -8.80 -8.89 25.62
CA ASN A 226 -9.23 -7.99 26.69
C ASN A 226 -10.69 -8.22 27.13
N ASN A 227 -11.42 -9.12 26.46
CA ASN A 227 -12.85 -9.34 26.65
C ASN A 227 -13.66 -8.04 26.50
N GLU A 228 -13.24 -7.17 25.59
CA GLU A 228 -13.95 -5.93 25.25
C GLU A 228 -15.39 -6.26 24.88
N ASN A 229 -16.34 -5.48 25.40
CA ASN A 229 -17.77 -5.70 25.19
C ASN A 229 -18.26 -7.13 25.52
N LEU A 230 -17.52 -7.88 26.35
CA LEU A 230 -17.79 -9.28 26.71
C LEU A 230 -17.67 -10.29 25.55
N ILE A 231 -16.97 -9.97 24.46
CA ILE A 231 -16.91 -10.85 23.26
C ILE A 231 -16.14 -12.15 23.50
N LYS A 232 -15.32 -12.26 24.56
CA LYS A 232 -14.65 -13.53 24.91
C LYS A 232 -15.62 -14.51 25.58
N THR A 233 -16.55 -13.99 26.38
CA THR A 233 -17.46 -14.79 27.21
C THR A 233 -18.85 -14.96 26.60
N ASP A 234 -19.27 -14.07 25.69
CA ASP A 234 -20.59 -14.09 25.07
C ASP A 234 -20.46 -14.28 23.55
N THR A 235 -20.80 -15.48 23.08
CA THR A 235 -20.73 -15.85 21.66
C THR A 235 -21.69 -15.04 20.77
N THR A 236 -22.79 -14.52 21.31
CA THR A 236 -23.72 -13.67 20.56
C THR A 236 -23.10 -12.31 20.30
N LYS A 237 -22.42 -11.74 21.30
CA LYS A 237 -21.68 -10.48 21.14
C LYS A 237 -20.48 -10.65 20.23
N LEU A 238 -19.75 -11.77 20.34
CA LEU A 238 -18.66 -12.08 19.40
C LEU A 238 -19.16 -12.13 17.96
N LYS A 239 -20.26 -12.86 17.72
CA LYS A 239 -20.87 -12.93 16.40
C LYS A 239 -21.23 -11.54 15.88
N SER A 240 -21.89 -10.72 16.69
CA SER A 240 -22.25 -9.35 16.31
C SER A 240 -21.00 -8.51 15.97
N HIS A 241 -19.96 -8.60 16.79
CA HIS A 241 -18.71 -7.86 16.58
C HIS A 241 -18.02 -8.27 15.28
N VAL A 242 -17.88 -9.59 15.03
CA VAL A 242 -17.28 -10.10 13.78
C VAL A 242 -18.15 -9.81 12.55
N THR A 243 -19.48 -9.81 12.67
CA THR A 243 -20.38 -9.40 11.58
C THR A 243 -20.20 -7.92 11.22
N THR A 244 -20.03 -7.04 12.21
CA THR A 244 -19.72 -5.61 11.97
C THR A 244 -18.42 -5.47 11.20
N LEU A 245 -17.37 -6.17 11.61
CA LEU A 245 -16.10 -6.16 10.89
C LEU A 245 -16.26 -6.68 9.45
N LEU A 246 -16.94 -7.82 9.27
CA LEU A 246 -17.17 -8.38 7.95
C LEU A 246 -17.79 -7.34 7.00
N ASN A 247 -18.78 -6.57 7.48
CA ASN A 247 -19.39 -5.51 6.68
C ASN A 247 -18.39 -4.40 6.32
N GLN A 248 -17.55 -3.97 7.26
CA GLN A 248 -16.50 -2.97 6.99
C GLN A 248 -15.50 -3.47 5.95
N ILE A 249 -15.04 -4.71 6.10
CA ILE A 249 -14.15 -5.38 5.14
C ILE A 249 -14.80 -5.46 3.75
N LEU A 250 -16.10 -5.81 3.66
CA LEU A 250 -16.79 -5.93 2.38
C LEU A 250 -16.88 -4.58 1.65
N GLU A 251 -17.10 -3.47 2.35
CA GLU A 251 -17.04 -2.14 1.73
C GLU A 251 -15.64 -1.82 1.22
N LYS A 252 -14.59 -2.16 1.98
CA LYS A 252 -13.21 -1.99 1.53
C LYS A 252 -12.85 -2.86 0.32
N ILE A 253 -13.42 -4.06 0.23
CA ILE A 253 -13.25 -4.92 -0.94
C ILE A 253 -13.93 -4.33 -2.17
N LYS A 254 -15.09 -3.68 -2.04
CA LYS A 254 -15.72 -2.97 -3.17
C LYS A 254 -14.81 -1.86 -3.68
N GLU A 255 -14.31 -1.03 -2.76
CA GLU A 255 -13.35 0.03 -3.08
C GLU A 255 -12.08 -0.54 -3.77
N ALA A 256 -11.54 -1.65 -3.26
CA ALA A 256 -10.39 -2.34 -3.87
C ALA A 256 -10.68 -2.89 -5.27
N ARG A 257 -11.91 -3.34 -5.56
CA ARG A 257 -12.32 -3.82 -6.91
C ARG A 257 -12.41 -2.67 -7.91
N GLU A 258 -12.85 -1.50 -7.48
CA GLU A 258 -12.86 -0.29 -8.32
C GLU A 258 -11.43 0.12 -8.67
N LEU A 259 -10.54 0.17 -7.68
CA LEU A 259 -9.11 0.46 -7.89
C LEU A 259 -8.44 -0.57 -8.80
N ARG A 260 -8.75 -1.86 -8.62
CA ARG A 260 -8.30 -2.92 -9.55
C ARG A 260 -8.71 -2.64 -10.98
N SER A 261 -9.98 -2.29 -11.18
CA SER A 261 -10.53 -2.04 -12.53
C SER A 261 -9.88 -0.83 -13.19
N GLU A 262 -9.63 0.23 -12.42
CA GLU A 262 -8.91 1.42 -12.89
C GLU A 262 -7.46 1.09 -13.28
N ILE A 263 -6.73 0.37 -12.42
CA ILE A 263 -5.35 -0.05 -12.70
C ILE A 263 -5.30 -0.91 -13.97
N LEU A 264 -6.16 -1.92 -14.08
CA LEU A 264 -6.20 -2.80 -15.26
C LEU A 264 -6.55 -2.02 -16.54
N PHE A 265 -7.50 -1.09 -16.46
CA PHE A 265 -7.86 -0.23 -17.59
C PHE A 265 -6.66 0.61 -18.07
N LEU A 266 -5.93 1.25 -17.15
CA LEU A 266 -4.74 2.04 -17.48
C LEU A 266 -3.62 1.20 -18.10
N LEU A 267 -3.47 -0.04 -17.66
CA LEU A 267 -2.49 -0.97 -18.22
C LEU A 267 -2.90 -1.46 -19.61
N ILE A 268 -4.18 -1.79 -19.85
CA ILE A 268 -4.65 -2.30 -21.15
C ILE A 268 -4.65 -1.20 -22.20
N LYS A 269 -5.25 -0.04 -21.89
CA LYS A 269 -5.37 1.12 -22.78
C LYS A 269 -4.06 1.49 -23.48
N ASN A 270 -2.94 1.28 -22.79
CA ASN A 270 -1.64 1.75 -23.21
C ASN A 270 -0.66 0.62 -23.57
N LEU A 271 -1.10 -0.64 -23.58
CA LEU A 271 -0.27 -1.82 -23.91
C LEU A 271 -0.87 -2.73 -25.00
N GLU A 272 -1.94 -2.30 -25.68
CA GLU A 272 -2.44 -2.96 -26.89
C GLU A 272 -1.46 -2.85 -28.08
N ASP A 273 -0.39 -2.05 -27.99
CA ASP A 273 0.66 -1.94 -29.02
C ASP A 273 1.80 -2.99 -28.91
N ILE A 274 1.63 -4.08 -28.15
CA ILE A 274 2.69 -5.11 -27.95
C ILE A 274 2.23 -6.54 -28.31
N TYR A 275 1.27 -6.69 -29.24
CA TYR A 275 1.02 -7.99 -29.90
C TYR A 275 0.93 -7.84 -31.41
#